data_AF-A0A1Y1YB53-F1
#
_entry.id   AF-A0A1Y1YB53-F1
#
_cell.length_a   1.000
_cell.length_b   1.000
_cell.length_c   1.000
_cell.angle_alpha   90.00
_cell.angle_beta   90.00
_cell.angle_gamma   90.00
#
_symmetry.space_group_name_H-M   'P 1'
#
loop_
_entity.id
_entity.type
_entity.pdbx_description
1 polymer ?
#
loop_
_entity_poly.entity_id
_entity_poly.type
_entity_poly.pdbx_seq_one_letter_code
_entity_poly.pdbx_strand_id
1 'polypeptide(L)'
;MDGERGWDHGVFIPMMLINPSASVPIVQLSVLTSESPSAHFALGRALSSLRAQNIAIIGSGFASLHNLRAMFSGQTRNPAFVKLNQDWSKSVTDAVQTADVKERETKFEGWRKWPGAYEMHPRGGAEHFLPLIVCAGAAGEGEGKSYKDEFAGLDMWSYYWE
;
A
#
# COMPACT_ATOMS: atom_id res chain seq x y z
N MET A 1 -20.85 10.24 11.59
CA MET A 1 -20.54 9.09 10.72
C MET A 1 -21.74 8.89 9.84
N ASP A 2 -21.53 8.74 8.53
CA ASP A 2 -22.62 8.35 7.62
C ASP A 2 -22.93 6.88 7.88
N GLY A 3 -24.15 6.59 8.35
CA GLY A 3 -24.57 5.25 8.76
C GLY A 3 -24.96 4.35 7.58
N GLU A 4 -24.96 4.87 6.35
CA GLU A 4 -25.44 4.13 5.18
C GLU A 4 -24.33 3.34 4.45
N ARG A 5 -23.06 3.74 4.62
CA ARG A 5 -21.93 3.04 4.00
C ARG A 5 -21.40 1.93 4.91
N GLY A 6 -21.60 0.68 4.50
CA GLY A 6 -21.01 -0.49 5.16
C GLY A 6 -19.47 -0.48 5.10
N TRP A 7 -18.84 -1.17 6.06
CA TRP A 7 -17.40 -1.38 6.08
C TRP A 7 -16.95 -2.15 4.84
N ASP A 8 -15.95 -1.65 4.14
CA ASP A 8 -15.36 -2.37 3.03
C ASP A 8 -14.44 -3.49 3.54
N HIS A 9 -14.14 -4.45 2.66
CA HIS A 9 -13.28 -5.60 2.98
C HIS A 9 -11.87 -5.18 3.41
N GLY A 10 -11.37 -4.05 2.90
CA GLY A 10 -10.07 -3.48 3.25
C GLY A 10 -9.99 -2.99 4.69
N VAL A 11 -11.11 -2.59 5.28
CA VAL A 11 -11.18 -2.20 6.70
C VAL A 11 -11.59 -3.37 7.59
N PHE A 12 -12.55 -4.17 7.16
CA PHE A 12 -13.10 -5.25 7.96
C PHE A 12 -12.07 -6.33 8.31
N ILE A 13 -11.33 -6.87 7.32
CA ILE A 13 -10.40 -7.99 7.55
C ILE A 13 -9.23 -7.59 8.47
N PRO A 14 -8.48 -6.49 8.22
CA PRO A 14 -7.37 -6.13 9.09
C PRO A 14 -7.83 -5.79 10.52
N MET A 15 -8.98 -5.10 10.66
CA MET A 15 -9.44 -4.65 11.98
C MET A 15 -10.01 -5.78 12.85
N MET A 16 -10.50 -6.87 12.26
CA MET A 16 -10.82 -8.09 13.03
C MET A 16 -9.58 -8.68 13.72
N LEU A 17 -8.38 -8.49 13.16
CA LEU A 17 -7.14 -8.99 13.74
C LEU A 17 -6.50 -7.96 14.68
N ILE A 18 -6.49 -6.68 14.29
CA ILE A 18 -5.85 -5.60 15.04
C ILE A 18 -6.66 -5.20 16.28
N ASN A 19 -7.99 -5.12 16.14
CA ASN A 19 -8.88 -4.68 17.21
C ASN A 19 -10.23 -5.42 17.19
N PRO A 20 -10.27 -6.72 17.52
CA PRO A 20 -11.48 -7.55 17.42
C PRO A 20 -12.65 -7.06 18.29
N SER A 21 -12.37 -6.32 19.37
CA SER A 21 -13.39 -5.76 20.25
C SER A 21 -14.06 -4.50 19.66
N ALA A 22 -13.57 -3.99 18.53
CA ALA A 22 -14.07 -2.77 17.86
C ALA A 22 -14.12 -1.53 18.77
N SER A 23 -13.24 -1.46 19.77
CA SER A 23 -13.16 -0.36 20.74
C SER A 23 -12.50 0.93 20.22
N VAL A 24 -11.86 0.89 19.05
CA VAL A 24 -11.14 2.01 18.44
C VAL A 24 -12.00 2.58 17.32
N PRO A 25 -12.40 3.87 17.38
CA PRO A 25 -13.15 4.49 16.31
C PRO A 25 -12.37 4.52 14.99
N ILE A 26 -13.04 4.21 13.88
CA ILE A 26 -12.44 4.21 12.55
C ILE A 26 -13.16 5.23 11.66
N VAL A 27 -12.39 5.97 10.88
CA VAL A 27 -12.89 6.79 9.77
C VAL A 27 -12.38 6.19 8.47
N GLN A 28 -13.29 5.83 7.56
CA GLN A 28 -12.93 5.33 6.24
C GLN A 28 -12.64 6.49 5.30
N LEU A 29 -11.51 6.43 4.61
CA LEU A 29 -11.13 7.34 3.54
C LEU A 29 -10.94 6.53 2.27
N SER A 30 -11.64 6.90 1.20
CA SER A 30 -11.45 6.27 -0.11
C SER A 30 -10.21 6.83 -0.81
N VAL A 31 -9.52 5.99 -1.58
CA VAL A 31 -8.48 6.44 -2.53
C VAL A 31 -9.10 7.30 -3.63
N LEU A 32 -8.29 8.14 -4.27
CA LEU A 32 -8.74 8.95 -5.38
C LEU A 32 -9.02 8.06 -6.60
N THR A 33 -10.01 8.42 -7.41
CA THR A 33 -10.30 7.71 -8.67
C THR A 33 -9.16 7.81 -9.68
N SER A 34 -8.32 8.85 -9.59
CA SER A 34 -7.14 9.00 -10.45
C SER A 34 -6.00 8.12 -9.95
N GLU A 35 -5.28 7.39 -10.83
CA GLU A 35 -4.05 6.68 -10.43
C GLU A 35 -2.83 7.61 -10.26
N SER A 36 -3.04 8.92 -9.98
CA SER A 36 -1.96 9.89 -9.83
C SER A 36 -1.19 9.62 -8.53
N PRO A 37 0.10 9.24 -8.61
CA PRO A 37 0.90 8.98 -7.41
C PRO A 37 1.11 10.25 -6.60
N SER A 38 1.37 11.38 -7.26
CA SER A 38 1.58 12.68 -6.62
C SER A 38 0.33 13.16 -5.88
N ALA A 39 -0.87 12.95 -6.44
CA ALA A 39 -2.11 13.28 -5.74
C ALA A 39 -2.31 12.43 -4.46
N HIS A 40 -1.98 11.14 -4.51
CA HIS A 40 -2.04 10.25 -3.35
C HIS A 40 -0.99 10.58 -2.29
N PHE A 41 0.23 10.92 -2.71
CA PHE A 41 1.29 11.36 -1.81
C PHE A 41 0.91 12.68 -1.12
N ALA A 42 0.36 13.64 -1.87
CA ALA A 42 -0.15 14.89 -1.34
C ALA A 42 -1.32 14.69 -0.36
N LEU A 43 -2.22 13.75 -0.64
CA LEU A 43 -3.27 13.34 0.31
C LEU A 43 -2.67 12.82 1.61
N GLY A 44 -1.68 11.93 1.54
CA GLY A 44 -0.93 11.46 2.70
C GLY A 44 -0.31 12.60 3.50
N ARG A 45 0.36 13.52 2.81
CA ARG A 45 0.98 14.70 3.43
C ARG A 45 -0.06 15.55 4.18
N ALA A 46 -1.25 15.72 3.61
CA ALA A 46 -2.34 16.45 4.27
C ALA A 46 -2.86 15.75 5.54
N LEU A 47 -2.77 14.42 5.60
CA LEU A 47 -3.15 13.62 6.78
C LEU A 47 -2.04 13.53 7.84
N SER A 48 -0.79 13.85 7.50
CA SER A 48 0.38 13.63 8.38
C SER A 48 0.23 14.20 9.80
N SER A 49 -0.40 15.37 9.94
CA SER A 49 -0.60 16.05 11.24
C SER A 49 -1.52 15.28 12.20
N LEU A 50 -2.32 14.33 11.71
CA LEU A 50 -3.16 13.47 12.54
C LEU A 50 -2.33 12.48 13.36
N ARG A 51 -1.13 12.10 12.89
CA ARG A 51 -0.24 11.18 13.62
C ARG A 51 0.19 11.76 14.97
N ALA A 52 0.43 13.06 15.03
CA ALA A 52 0.73 13.79 16.27
C ALA A 52 -0.46 13.87 17.25
N GLN A 53 -1.67 13.54 16.79
CA GLN A 53 -2.91 13.55 17.58
C GLN A 53 -3.34 12.14 18.00
N ASN A 54 -2.41 11.17 18.02
CA ASN A 54 -2.68 9.77 18.36
C ASN A 54 -3.71 9.10 17.42
N ILE A 55 -3.70 9.47 16.14
CA ILE A 55 -4.51 8.85 15.09
C ILE A 55 -3.60 8.03 14.19
N ALA A 56 -3.86 6.73 14.12
CA ALA A 56 -3.17 5.83 13.20
C ALA A 56 -3.70 5.99 11.77
N ILE A 57 -2.79 6.04 10.80
CA ILE A 57 -3.12 6.05 9.37
C ILE A 57 -2.79 4.67 8.81
N ILE A 58 -3.83 3.92 8.44
CA ILE A 58 -3.69 2.53 7.96
C ILE A 58 -4.07 2.49 6.48
N GLY A 59 -3.10 2.16 5.63
CA GLY A 59 -3.29 1.87 4.22
C GLY A 59 -3.50 0.38 4.02
N SER A 60 -4.74 -0.05 3.86
CA SER A 60 -5.05 -1.45 3.57
C SER A 60 -5.08 -1.69 2.07
N GLY A 61 -4.26 -2.61 1.61
CA GLY A 61 -4.06 -2.91 0.19
C GLY A 61 -3.16 -4.12 0.03
N PHE A 62 -2.70 -4.37 -1.19
CA PHE A 62 -1.90 -5.53 -1.57
C PHE A 62 -0.69 -5.06 -2.39
N ALA A 63 0.22 -4.34 -1.73
CA ALA A 63 1.32 -3.64 -2.41
C ALA A 63 2.20 -4.55 -3.28
N SER A 64 2.41 -5.80 -2.85
CA SER A 64 3.25 -6.77 -3.56
C SER A 64 2.61 -7.36 -4.83
N LEU A 65 1.27 -7.47 -4.90
CA LEU A 65 0.54 -8.03 -6.04
C LEU A 65 -0.96 -7.80 -5.90
N HIS A 66 -1.61 -7.19 -6.88
CA HIS A 66 -3.07 -7.20 -7.04
C HIS A 66 -3.48 -7.37 -8.51
N ASN A 67 -2.99 -8.44 -9.12
CA ASN A 67 -3.40 -8.86 -10.46
C ASN A 67 -4.18 -10.17 -10.36
N LEU A 68 -5.50 -10.07 -10.30
CA LEU A 68 -6.39 -11.22 -10.13
C LEU A 68 -6.18 -12.29 -11.22
N ARG A 69 -5.88 -11.88 -12.46
CA ARG A 69 -5.58 -12.84 -13.53
C ARG A 69 -4.33 -13.66 -13.21
N ALA A 70 -3.27 -13.04 -12.69
CA ALA A 70 -2.06 -13.76 -12.28
C ALA A 70 -2.34 -14.66 -11.07
N MET A 71 -3.08 -14.16 -10.08
CA MET A 71 -3.44 -14.89 -8.85
C MET A 71 -4.27 -16.15 -9.13
N PHE A 72 -5.21 -16.10 -10.07
CA PHE A 72 -6.12 -17.22 -10.38
C PHE A 72 -5.68 -18.11 -11.55
N SER A 73 -4.58 -17.78 -12.25
CA SER A 73 -4.06 -18.59 -13.37
C SER A 73 -2.95 -19.57 -12.98
N GLY A 74 -2.53 -19.58 -11.71
CA GLY A 74 -1.39 -20.36 -11.24
C GLY A 74 -0.02 -19.74 -11.57
N GLN A 75 0.01 -18.54 -12.17
CA GLN A 75 1.26 -17.84 -12.49
C GLN A 75 2.10 -17.52 -11.24
N THR A 76 1.49 -17.38 -10.06
CA THR A 76 2.21 -17.10 -8.81
C THR A 76 3.21 -18.20 -8.42
N ARG A 77 3.13 -19.39 -9.02
CA ARG A 77 4.08 -20.49 -8.84
C ARG A 77 5.14 -20.58 -9.95
N ASN A 78 5.02 -19.77 -11.00
CA ASN A 78 6.00 -19.73 -12.08
C ASN A 78 7.28 -19.04 -11.59
N PRO A 79 8.47 -19.66 -11.67
CA PRO A 79 9.72 -19.06 -11.18
C PRO A 79 10.03 -17.67 -11.77
N ALA A 80 9.67 -17.41 -13.02
CA ALA A 80 9.88 -16.11 -13.65
C ALA A 80 8.95 -15.03 -13.06
N PHE A 81 7.70 -15.39 -12.73
CA PHE A 81 6.75 -14.48 -12.09
C PHE A 81 7.14 -14.20 -10.64
N VAL A 82 7.57 -15.23 -9.90
CA VAL A 82 8.11 -15.10 -8.54
C VAL A 82 9.30 -14.13 -8.54
N LYS A 83 10.24 -14.30 -9.48
CA LYS A 83 11.39 -13.40 -9.64
C LYS A 83 10.94 -11.96 -9.93
N LEU A 84 9.95 -11.77 -10.79
CA LEU A 84 9.41 -10.45 -11.12
C LEU A 84 8.76 -9.77 -9.90
N ASN A 85 8.01 -10.52 -9.09
CA ASN A 85 7.43 -10.04 -7.83
C ASN A 85 8.51 -9.64 -6.80
N GLN A 86 9.63 -10.36 -6.74
CA GLN A 86 10.78 -10.00 -5.90
C GLN A 86 11.44 -8.70 -6.38
N ASP A 87 11.65 -8.55 -7.68
CA ASP A 87 12.27 -7.34 -8.25
C ASP A 87 11.35 -6.12 -8.08
N TRP A 88 10.04 -6.28 -8.25
CA TRP A 88 9.02 -5.28 -7.90
C TRP A 88 9.11 -4.89 -6.42
N SER A 89 9.04 -5.87 -5.52
CA SER A 89 9.01 -5.63 -4.07
C SER A 89 10.30 -4.96 -3.59
N LYS A 90 11.45 -5.27 -4.22
CA LYS A 90 12.71 -4.57 -3.96
C LYS A 90 12.63 -3.08 -4.29
N SER A 91 12.04 -2.70 -5.43
CA SER A 91 11.84 -1.30 -5.80
C SER A 91 10.86 -0.59 -4.86
N VAL A 92 9.78 -1.27 -4.45
CA VAL A 92 8.83 -0.71 -3.47
C VAL A 92 9.52 -0.47 -2.12
N THR A 93 10.27 -1.46 -1.63
CA THR A 93 11.00 -1.34 -0.35
C THR A 93 12.07 -0.24 -0.42
N ASP A 94 12.83 -0.13 -1.51
CA ASP A 94 13.79 0.97 -1.71
C ASP A 94 13.11 2.35 -1.63
N ALA A 95 11.95 2.52 -2.27
CA ALA A 95 11.19 3.77 -2.18
C ALA A 95 10.71 4.02 -0.74
N VAL A 96 10.11 3.04 -0.08
CA VAL A 96 9.61 3.15 1.31
C VAL A 96 10.72 3.57 2.28
N GLN A 97 11.90 2.96 2.16
CA GLN A 97 13.03 3.17 3.07
C GLN A 97 13.89 4.40 2.72
N THR A 98 13.54 5.13 1.65
CA THR A 98 14.24 6.37 1.28
C THR A 98 13.99 7.44 2.34
N ALA A 99 15.04 7.93 3.00
CA ALA A 99 14.93 8.88 4.11
C ALA A 99 14.49 10.28 3.64
N ASP A 100 15.03 10.78 2.53
CA ASP A 100 14.63 12.08 1.99
C ASP A 100 13.20 12.02 1.43
N VAL A 101 12.32 12.86 1.97
CA VAL A 101 10.88 12.84 1.65
C VAL A 101 10.63 13.18 0.18
N LYS A 102 11.42 14.08 -0.40
CA LYS A 102 11.25 14.51 -1.80
C LYS A 102 11.76 13.45 -2.77
N GLU A 103 12.85 12.76 -2.43
CA GLU A 103 13.35 11.61 -3.17
C GLU A 103 12.35 10.45 -3.08
N ARG A 104 11.80 10.17 -1.89
CA ARG A 104 10.73 9.18 -1.68
C ARG A 104 9.52 9.48 -2.57
N GLU A 105 9.03 10.72 -2.57
CA GLU A 105 7.95 11.19 -3.44
C GLU A 105 8.30 10.96 -4.92
N THR A 106 9.49 11.38 -5.35
CA THR A 106 9.96 11.22 -6.73
C THR A 106 10.03 9.74 -7.16
N LYS A 107 10.48 8.85 -6.26
CA LYS A 107 10.51 7.40 -6.51
C LYS A 107 9.10 6.87 -6.71
N PHE A 108 8.17 7.20 -5.81
CA PHE A 108 6.77 6.78 -5.95
C PHE A 108 6.08 7.39 -7.17
N GLU A 109 6.38 8.61 -7.58
CA GLU A 109 5.90 9.17 -8.86
C GLU A 109 6.33 8.31 -10.06
N GLY A 110 7.53 7.73 -9.98
CA GLY A 110 8.10 6.85 -11.00
C GLY A 110 7.66 5.39 -10.94
N TRP A 111 6.77 4.98 -10.04
CA TRP A 111 6.53 3.56 -9.73
C TRP A 111 6.17 2.69 -10.93
N ARG A 112 5.46 3.25 -11.93
CA ARG A 112 5.11 2.55 -13.19
C ARG A 112 6.31 2.18 -14.06
N LYS A 113 7.51 2.68 -13.74
CA LYS A 113 8.77 2.32 -14.41
C LYS A 113 9.52 1.19 -13.70
N TRP A 114 9.06 0.76 -12.53
CA TRP A 114 9.69 -0.34 -11.80
C TRP A 114 9.44 -1.68 -12.50
N PRO A 115 10.34 -2.67 -12.32
CA PRO A 115 10.15 -4.00 -12.86
C PRO A 115 8.82 -4.59 -12.41
N GLY A 116 8.04 -5.14 -13.34
CA GLY A 116 6.80 -5.84 -13.01
C GLY A 116 5.60 -4.96 -12.66
N ALA A 117 5.70 -3.63 -12.79
CA ALA A 117 4.66 -2.72 -12.29
C ALA A 117 3.26 -3.02 -12.85
N TYR A 118 3.14 -3.40 -14.13
CA TYR A 118 1.86 -3.73 -14.75
C TYR A 118 1.43 -5.19 -14.50
N GLU A 119 2.38 -6.07 -14.25
CA GLU A 119 2.16 -7.46 -13.89
C GLU A 119 1.66 -7.59 -12.46
N MET A 120 2.17 -6.77 -11.53
CA MET A 120 1.71 -6.71 -10.15
C MET A 120 0.41 -5.93 -10.01
N HIS A 121 0.29 -4.80 -10.72
CA HIS A 121 -0.87 -3.91 -10.65
C HIS A 121 -1.27 -3.48 -12.07
N PRO A 122 -2.34 -4.04 -12.66
CA PRO A 122 -2.73 -3.70 -14.02
C PRO A 122 -3.01 -2.21 -14.26
N ARG A 123 -3.07 -1.79 -15.52
CA ARG A 123 -3.46 -0.42 -15.88
C ARG A 123 -4.94 -0.21 -15.53
N GLY A 124 -5.25 0.82 -14.73
CA GLY A 124 -6.60 1.04 -14.20
C GLY A 124 -6.97 0.07 -13.07
N GLY A 125 -5.99 -0.62 -12.48
CA GLY A 125 -6.13 -1.63 -11.44
C GLY A 125 -5.10 -1.47 -10.32
N ALA A 126 -4.64 -0.24 -10.04
CA ALA A 126 -3.66 0.05 -9.00
C ALA A 126 -4.28 0.41 -7.63
N GLU A 127 -5.60 0.33 -7.47
CA GLU A 127 -6.32 0.74 -6.26
C GLU A 127 -5.85 0.04 -4.98
N HIS A 128 -5.26 -1.16 -5.09
CA HIS A 128 -4.65 -1.88 -3.98
C HIS A 128 -3.17 -1.53 -3.73
N PHE A 129 -2.52 -0.76 -4.60
CA PHE A 129 -1.18 -0.21 -4.39
C PHE A 129 -1.21 1.21 -3.84
N LEU A 130 -2.14 2.05 -4.33
CA LEU A 130 -2.24 3.47 -4.00
C LEU A 130 -2.32 3.79 -2.48
N PRO A 131 -2.96 2.97 -1.61
CA PRO A 131 -2.93 3.20 -0.17
C PRO A 131 -1.52 3.29 0.42
N LEU A 132 -0.54 2.53 -0.14
CA LEU A 132 0.86 2.61 0.30
C LEU A 132 1.46 4.00 0.03
N ILE A 133 1.12 4.61 -1.11
CA ILE A 133 1.61 5.95 -1.48
C ILE A 133 1.02 7.01 -0.55
N VAL A 134 -0.23 6.85 -0.11
CA VAL A 134 -0.84 7.70 0.92
C VAL A 134 -0.09 7.57 2.24
N CYS A 135 0.18 6.34 2.70
CA CYS A 135 0.98 6.13 3.91
C CYS A 135 2.39 6.72 3.80
N ALA A 136 3.05 6.57 2.65
CA ALA A 136 4.38 7.14 2.40
C ALA A 136 4.38 8.68 2.47
N GLY A 137 3.30 9.33 1.98
CA GLY A 137 3.12 10.78 2.11
C GLY A 137 2.81 11.23 3.54
N ALA A 138 2.06 10.42 4.30
CA ALA A 138 1.74 10.69 5.71
C ALA A 138 2.91 10.45 6.66
N ALA A 139 3.89 9.64 6.23
CA ALA A 139 5.05 9.26 7.01
C ALA A 139 5.98 10.45 7.36
N GLY A 140 5.96 11.53 6.59
CA GLY A 140 6.90 12.64 6.77
C GLY A 140 8.35 12.14 6.80
N GLU A 141 9.12 12.64 7.76
CA GLU A 141 10.53 12.25 7.99
C GLU A 141 10.70 10.88 8.66
N GLY A 142 9.61 10.15 8.92
CA GLY A 142 9.65 8.83 9.53
C GLY A 142 10.52 7.85 8.73
N GLU A 143 11.25 6.99 9.44
CA GLU A 143 12.05 5.93 8.87
C GLU A 143 11.14 4.79 8.39
N GLY A 144 11.25 4.45 7.10
CA GLY A 144 10.48 3.36 6.51
C GLY A 144 11.02 2.01 6.92
N LYS A 145 10.13 1.15 7.42
CA LYS A 145 10.43 -0.24 7.77
C LYS A 145 9.49 -1.17 7.00
N SER A 146 9.87 -2.44 6.94
CA SER A 146 9.13 -3.46 6.22
C SER A 146 9.06 -4.76 6.99
N TYR A 147 8.00 -5.51 6.75
CA TYR A 147 7.78 -6.85 7.26
C TYR A 147 7.37 -7.75 6.09
N LYS A 148 7.83 -9.01 6.10
CA LYS A 148 7.66 -9.94 5.00
C LYS A 148 6.94 -11.21 5.48
N ASP A 149 5.87 -11.53 4.78
CA ASP A 149 5.11 -12.77 4.89
C ASP A 149 5.16 -13.56 3.57
N GLU A 150 4.61 -14.77 3.58
CA GLU A 150 4.40 -15.56 2.37
C GLU A 150 2.89 -15.78 2.14
N PHE A 151 2.43 -15.56 0.91
CA PHE A 151 1.07 -15.90 0.50
C PHE A 151 1.07 -16.48 -0.90
N ALA A 152 0.46 -17.66 -1.06
CA ALA A 152 0.29 -18.33 -2.35
C ALA A 152 1.59 -18.52 -3.16
N GLY A 153 2.72 -18.71 -2.48
CA GLY A 153 4.04 -18.91 -3.07
C GLY A 153 4.79 -17.62 -3.46
N LEU A 154 4.34 -16.47 -2.98
CA LEU A 154 4.97 -15.16 -3.19
C LEU A 154 5.29 -14.48 -1.86
N ASP A 155 6.34 -13.67 -1.87
CA ASP A 155 6.64 -12.75 -0.77
C ASP A 155 5.58 -11.63 -0.76
N MET A 156 4.94 -11.43 0.39
CA MET A 156 4.03 -10.33 0.66
C MET A 156 4.67 -9.36 1.63
N TRP A 157 4.62 -8.07 1.32
CA TRP A 157 5.30 -7.05 2.10
C TRP A 157 4.29 -6.09 2.72
N SER A 158 4.44 -5.89 4.02
CA SER A 158 3.80 -4.82 4.79
C SER A 158 4.84 -3.74 5.10
N TYR A 159 4.41 -2.49 5.05
CA TYR A 159 5.30 -1.34 5.26
C TYR A 159 4.75 -0.44 6.36
N TYR A 160 5.65 0.14 7.16
CA TYR A 160 5.27 1.02 8.24
C TYR A 160 6.36 2.07 8.49
N TRP A 161 5.96 3.16 9.16
CA TRP A 161 6.82 4.27 9.55
C TRP A 161 6.54 4.60 11.01
N GLU A 162 7.60 4.90 11.77
CA GLU A 162 7.51 5.39 13.15
C GLU A 162 7.24 6.89 13.20
#